data_AF-B4QVK0-F1
#
_entry.id   AF-B4QVK0-F1
#
_cell.length_a   1.000
_cell.length_b   1.000
_cell.length_c   1.000
_cell.angle_alpha   90.00
_cell.angle_beta   90.00
_cell.angle_gamma   90.00
#
_symmetry.space_group_name_H-M   'P 1'
#
loop_
_entity.id
_entity.type
_entity.pdbx_description
1 polymer ?
#
loop_
_entity_poly.entity_id
_entity_poly.type
_entity_poly.pdbx_seq_one_letter_code
_entity_poly.pdbx_strand_id
1 'polypeptide(L)'
;MSGSKAAHRGDMAAQLISGHGCFRSYLKRFGHEDADDCPWCGGGRSETAEHVLFSCVKYARERSSLETVLGGRLNADNLVPFMLQGEAKWQAVNSFAAAITTELRREESPRIIEKKYFEKIGGVRRGWRRIKDATIKLRMLRERFATDVSSLNNALEDVFCET
;
A
#
# COMPACT_ATOMS: atom_id res chain seq x y z
N MET A 1 -13.34 16.14 30.55
CA MET A 1 -12.90 14.79 30.13
C MET A 1 -13.75 14.37 28.93
N SER A 2 -13.42 14.85 27.73
CA SER A 2 -14.13 14.46 26.49
C SER A 2 -13.49 13.20 25.92
N GLY A 3 -14.12 12.05 26.15
CA GLY A 3 -13.80 10.82 25.47
C GLY A 3 -14.33 10.87 24.03
N SER A 4 -13.46 11.18 23.08
CA SER A 4 -13.75 11.00 21.66
C SER A 4 -13.94 9.51 21.38
N LYS A 5 -15.18 9.07 21.20
CA LYS A 5 -15.51 7.72 20.74
C LYS A 5 -15.00 7.56 19.31
N ALA A 6 -13.79 7.04 19.14
CA ALA A 6 -13.33 6.54 17.85
C ALA A 6 -14.27 5.41 17.43
N ALA A 7 -14.91 5.59 16.27
CA ALA A 7 -15.82 4.60 15.70
C ALA A 7 -15.14 3.22 15.68
N HIS A 8 -15.90 2.21 16.10
CA HIS A 8 -15.54 0.79 16.15
C HIS A 8 -15.30 0.21 14.74
N ARG A 9 -14.28 0.72 14.03
CA ARG A 9 -13.78 0.14 12.78
C ARG A 9 -12.83 -0.98 13.21
N GLY A 10 -13.08 -2.20 12.71
CA GLY A 10 -12.26 -3.37 13.05
C GLY A 10 -10.77 -3.08 12.94
N ASP A 11 -9.98 -3.71 13.81
CA ASP A 11 -8.54 -3.47 13.94
C ASP A 11 -7.83 -3.66 12.59
N MET A 12 -7.48 -2.54 11.95
CA MET A 12 -6.84 -2.53 10.64
C MET A 12 -5.42 -3.07 10.74
N ALA A 13 -4.74 -2.85 11.87
CA ALA A 13 -3.44 -3.45 12.12
C ALA A 13 -3.53 -4.98 12.17
N ALA A 14 -4.58 -5.55 12.76
CA ALA A 14 -4.76 -7.00 12.78
C ALA A 14 -4.94 -7.61 11.37
N GLN A 15 -5.71 -6.96 10.48
CA GLN A 15 -5.87 -7.41 9.09
C GLN A 15 -4.53 -7.35 8.34
N LEU A 16 -3.81 -6.25 8.53
CA LEU A 16 -2.53 -5.99 7.92
C LEU A 16 -1.46 -7.01 8.37
N ILE A 17 -1.33 -7.25 9.68
CA ILE A 17 -0.35 -8.17 10.27
C ILE A 17 -0.66 -9.62 9.88
N SER A 18 -1.93 -10.01 9.88
CA SER A 18 -2.34 -11.37 9.50
C SER A 18 -2.27 -11.62 7.99
N GLY A 19 -1.94 -10.60 7.19
CA GLY A 19 -1.91 -10.70 5.73
C GLY A 19 -3.27 -10.88 5.07
N HIS A 20 -4.35 -10.56 5.80
CA HIS A 20 -5.72 -10.61 5.29
C HIS A 20 -6.10 -9.29 4.63
N GLY A 21 -6.87 -9.39 3.55
CA GLY A 21 -7.50 -8.23 2.93
C GLY A 21 -7.09 -8.06 1.47
N CYS A 22 -6.87 -6.83 1.08
CA CYS A 22 -6.84 -6.40 -0.32
C CYS A 22 -5.48 -6.63 -1.02
N PHE A 23 -4.59 -7.43 -0.42
CA PHE A 23 -3.28 -7.76 -0.98
C PHE A 23 -3.42 -8.72 -2.16
N ARG A 24 -2.73 -8.47 -3.28
CA ARG A 24 -2.83 -9.35 -4.45
C ARG A 24 -2.41 -10.80 -4.15
N SER A 25 -1.44 -11.03 -3.28
CA SER A 25 -1.06 -12.40 -2.88
C SER A 25 -2.21 -13.13 -2.18
N TYR A 26 -2.96 -12.42 -1.32
CA TYR A 26 -4.14 -12.95 -0.65
C TYR A 26 -5.29 -13.17 -1.64
N LEU A 27 -5.55 -12.20 -2.52
CA LEU A 27 -6.61 -12.29 -3.52
C LEU A 27 -6.36 -13.40 -4.54
N LYS A 28 -5.11 -13.63 -4.96
CA LYS A 28 -4.73 -14.73 -5.87
C LYS A 28 -4.99 -16.09 -5.24
N ARG A 29 -4.72 -16.25 -3.93
CA ARG A 29 -4.98 -17.50 -3.19
C ARG A 29 -6.43 -17.96 -3.29
N PHE A 30 -7.38 -17.03 -3.33
CA PHE A 30 -8.82 -17.32 -3.47
C PHE A 30 -9.35 -17.13 -4.89
N GLY A 31 -8.48 -16.96 -5.88
CA GLY A 31 -8.87 -16.81 -7.29
C GLY A 31 -9.57 -15.49 -7.61
N HIS A 32 -9.44 -14.46 -6.75
CA HIS A 32 -9.95 -13.11 -7.02
C HIS A 32 -9.03 -12.32 -7.96
N GLU A 33 -7.72 -12.59 -7.92
CA GLU A 33 -6.72 -12.03 -8.84
C GLU A 33 -5.98 -13.15 -9.58
N ASP A 34 -5.53 -12.88 -10.81
CA ASP A 34 -4.78 -13.87 -11.61
C ASP A 34 -3.27 -13.81 -11.34
N ALA A 35 -2.78 -12.66 -10.86
CA ALA A 35 -1.38 -12.39 -10.55
C ALA A 35 -1.23 -11.71 -9.19
N ASP A 36 -0.13 -11.99 -8.51
CA ASP A 36 0.20 -11.46 -7.18
C ASP A 36 1.27 -10.37 -7.23
N ASP A 37 1.79 -10.02 -8.41
CA ASP A 37 2.86 -9.04 -8.56
C ASP A 37 2.47 -7.66 -8.03
N CYS A 38 3.37 -7.05 -7.26
CA CYS A 38 3.30 -5.65 -6.88
C CYS A 38 3.61 -4.78 -8.11
N PRO A 39 2.68 -3.92 -8.53
CA PRO A 39 2.85 -3.16 -9.76
C PRO A 39 3.86 -2.00 -9.61
N TRP A 40 4.25 -1.67 -8.38
CA TRP A 40 5.13 -0.55 -8.05
C TRP A 40 6.62 -0.93 -7.93
N CYS A 41 6.90 -2.18 -7.59
CA CYS A 41 8.26 -2.61 -7.26
C CYS A 41 9.01 -3.25 -8.44
N GLY A 42 8.29 -3.62 -9.51
CA GLY A 42 8.87 -4.34 -10.64
C GLY A 42 9.42 -5.73 -10.27
N GLY A 43 10.03 -6.40 -11.24
CA GLY A 43 10.78 -7.65 -11.01
C GLY A 43 9.96 -8.87 -10.57
N GLY A 44 8.63 -8.87 -10.75
CA GLY A 44 7.78 -10.00 -10.35
C GLY A 44 7.70 -10.23 -8.85
N ARG A 45 7.95 -9.19 -8.04
CA ARG A 45 7.85 -9.29 -6.58
C ARG A 45 6.39 -9.34 -6.17
N SER A 46 5.97 -10.36 -5.42
CA SER A 46 4.61 -10.49 -4.92
C SER A 46 4.22 -9.37 -3.92
N GLU A 47 3.02 -8.84 -4.06
CA GLU A 47 2.38 -7.91 -3.14
C GLU A 47 1.82 -8.66 -1.92
N THR A 48 2.73 -9.06 -1.02
CA THR A 48 2.40 -9.60 0.30
C THR A 48 2.25 -8.48 1.32
N ALA A 49 1.63 -8.77 2.47
CA ALA A 49 1.58 -7.80 3.57
C ALA A 49 2.97 -7.41 4.05
N GLU A 50 3.88 -8.37 4.25
CA GLU A 50 5.27 -8.11 4.62
C GLU A 50 5.96 -7.18 3.60
N HIS A 51 5.76 -7.43 2.30
CA HIS A 51 6.29 -6.58 1.27
C HIS A 51 5.75 -5.15 1.39
N VAL A 52 4.42 -5.01 1.43
CA VAL A 52 3.74 -3.70 1.55
C VAL A 52 4.24 -2.94 2.77
N LEU A 53 4.39 -3.62 3.90
CA LEU A 53 4.74 -3.01 5.18
C LEU A 53 6.18 -2.62 5.33
N PHE A 54 7.12 -3.39 4.79
CA PHE A 54 8.53 -3.23 5.14
C PHE A 54 9.44 -2.93 3.95
N SER A 55 8.99 -3.14 2.70
CA SER A 55 9.87 -2.94 1.52
C SER A 55 9.23 -2.33 0.27
N CYS A 56 7.91 -2.17 0.22
CA CYS A 56 7.24 -1.59 -0.95
C CYS A 56 7.60 -0.11 -1.12
N VAL A 57 8.01 0.26 -2.33
CA VAL A 57 8.43 1.62 -2.70
C VAL A 57 7.26 2.61 -2.67
N LYS A 58 6.05 2.13 -2.96
CA LYS A 58 4.83 2.95 -2.94
C LYS A 58 4.58 3.58 -1.58
N TYR A 59 4.82 2.82 -0.52
CA TYR A 59 4.53 3.18 0.87
C TYR A 59 5.76 3.67 1.64
N ALA A 60 6.83 4.02 0.92
CA ALA A 60 8.08 4.43 1.56
C ALA A 60 7.90 5.68 2.44
N ARG A 61 7.12 6.66 1.97
CA ARG A 61 6.88 7.92 2.69
C ARG A 61 6.08 7.72 3.97
N GLU A 62 5.00 6.96 3.90
CA GLU A 62 4.15 6.62 5.04
C GLU A 62 4.93 5.82 6.08
N ARG A 63 5.77 4.88 5.61
CA ARG A 63 6.64 4.08 6.47
C ARG A 63 7.67 4.95 7.18
N SER A 64 8.37 5.82 6.46
CA SER A 64 9.35 6.74 7.06
C SER A 64 8.70 7.66 8.09
N SER A 65 7.48 8.14 7.83
CA SER A 65 6.73 8.95 8.80
C SER A 65 6.40 8.15 10.07
N LEU A 66 6.03 6.87 9.93
CA LEU A 66 5.83 5.97 11.07
C LEU A 66 7.15 5.72 11.83
N GLU A 67 8.25 5.43 11.13
CA GLU A 67 9.57 5.19 11.73
C GLU A 67 10.05 6.36 12.59
N THR A 68 9.77 7.61 12.18
CA THR A 68 10.03 8.81 12.98
C THR A 68 9.28 8.80 14.31
N VAL A 69 8.00 8.40 14.31
CA VAL A 69 7.19 8.29 15.54
C VAL A 69 7.63 7.12 16.41
N LEU A 70 8.03 6.01 15.79
CA LEU A 70 8.49 4.82 16.50
C LEU A 70 9.89 5.01 17.09
N GLY A 71 10.69 5.92 16.54
CA GLY A 71 12.06 6.18 16.95
C GLY A 71 13.06 5.15 16.41
N GLY A 72 12.76 4.53 15.27
CA GLY A 72 13.63 3.52 14.67
C GLY A 72 13.05 2.89 13.40
N ARG A 73 13.91 2.18 12.68
CA ARG A 73 13.55 1.46 11.46
C ARG A 73 12.53 0.37 11.76
N LEU A 74 11.50 0.25 10.94
CA LEU A 74 10.45 -0.76 11.07
C LEU A 74 10.81 -2.05 10.31
N ASN A 75 10.61 -3.19 10.94
CA ASN A 75 10.72 -4.52 10.34
C ASN A 75 9.72 -5.50 10.96
N ALA A 76 9.70 -6.74 10.47
CA ALA A 76 8.76 -7.76 10.93
C ALA A 76 8.93 -8.10 12.43
N ASP A 77 10.17 -8.11 12.92
CA ASP A 77 10.48 -8.53 14.29
C ASP A 77 10.14 -7.45 15.33
N ASN A 78 10.20 -6.17 14.93
CA ASN A 78 10.05 -5.05 15.85
C ASN A 78 8.70 -4.33 15.78
N LEU A 79 7.84 -4.64 14.81
CA LEU A 79 6.50 -4.07 14.70
C LEU A 79 5.68 -4.26 15.98
N VAL A 80 5.50 -5.50 16.44
CA VAL A 80 4.73 -5.81 17.65
C VAL A 80 5.41 -5.21 18.91
N PRO A 81 6.74 -5.35 19.11
CA PRO A 81 7.42 -4.63 20.18
C PRO A 81 7.19 -3.12 20.20
N PHE A 82 7.15 -2.45 19.04
CA PHE A 82 6.83 -1.03 18.97
C PHE A 82 5.39 -0.72 19.38
N MET A 83 4.44 -1.54 18.94
CA MET A 83 3.03 -1.42 19.29
C MET A 83 2.79 -1.55 20.81
N LEU A 84 3.59 -2.37 21.51
CA LEU A 84 3.46 -2.61 22.95
C LEU A 84 4.13 -1.53 23.83
N GLN A 85 4.91 -0.61 23.26
CA GLN A 85 5.62 0.44 24.01
C GLN A 85 4.72 1.61 24.45
N GLY A 86 3.45 1.62 24.04
CA GLY A 86 2.45 2.58 24.53
C GLY A 86 1.39 2.92 23.49
N GLU A 87 0.29 3.49 23.98
CA GLU A 87 -0.89 3.82 23.17
C GLU A 87 -0.56 4.72 21.98
N ALA A 88 0.35 5.69 22.13
CA ALA A 88 0.74 6.58 21.04
C ALA A 88 1.38 5.82 19.86
N LYS A 89 2.25 4.85 20.14
CA LYS A 89 2.90 4.03 19.10
C LYS A 89 1.90 3.04 18.48
N TRP A 90 1.04 2.44 19.30
CA TRP A 90 -0.08 1.63 18.83
C TRP A 90 -0.97 2.40 17.83
N GLN A 91 -1.41 3.61 18.20
CA GLN A 91 -2.25 4.46 17.36
C GLN A 91 -1.55 4.89 16.07
N ALA A 92 -0.24 5.16 16.12
CA ALA A 92 0.55 5.49 14.93
C ALA A 92 0.58 4.31 13.95
N VAL A 93 0.86 3.10 14.44
CA VAL A 93 0.83 1.87 13.63
C VAL A 93 -0.57 1.63 13.07
N ASN A 94 -1.62 1.79 13.88
CA ASN A 94 -2.99 1.55 13.43
C ASN A 94 -3.46 2.57 12.39
N SER A 95 -3.01 3.83 12.50
CA SER A 95 -3.28 4.88 11.51
C SER A 95 -2.56 4.58 10.18
N PHE A 96 -1.30 4.15 10.24
CA PHE A 96 -0.55 3.68 9.07
C PHE A 96 -1.23 2.48 8.42
N ALA A 97 -1.64 1.48 9.21
CA ALA A 97 -2.38 0.30 8.76
C ALA A 97 -3.68 0.68 8.04
N ALA A 98 -4.46 1.60 8.63
CA ALA A 98 -5.72 2.07 8.06
C ALA A 98 -5.51 2.81 6.73
N ALA A 99 -4.47 3.63 6.62
CA ALA A 99 -4.14 4.35 5.39
C ALA A 99 -3.83 3.38 4.24
N ILE A 100 -2.91 2.45 4.47
CA ILE A 100 -2.52 1.43 3.48
C ILE A 100 -3.72 0.57 3.07
N THR A 101 -4.46 0.03 4.05
CA THR A 101 -5.58 -0.88 3.78
C THR A 101 -6.71 -0.16 3.03
N THR A 102 -6.97 1.10 3.36
CA THR A 102 -7.96 1.93 2.64
C THR A 102 -7.55 2.13 1.18
N GLU A 103 -6.27 2.40 0.93
CA GLU A 103 -5.78 2.58 -0.42
C GLU A 103 -5.80 1.29 -1.24
N LEU A 104 -5.32 0.18 -0.67
CA LEU A 104 -5.38 -1.13 -1.34
C LEU A 104 -6.83 -1.49 -1.70
N ARG A 105 -7.79 -1.25 -0.81
CA ARG A 105 -9.22 -1.47 -1.08
C ARG A 105 -9.75 -0.59 -2.21
N ARG A 106 -9.33 0.68 -2.27
CA ARG A 106 -9.70 1.60 -3.36
C ARG A 106 -9.18 1.11 -4.69
N GLU A 107 -7.98 0.55 -4.72
CA GLU A 107 -7.40 0.01 -5.95
C GLU A 107 -7.96 -1.36 -6.34
N GLU A 108 -8.34 -2.19 -5.37
CA GLU A 108 -9.00 -3.48 -5.60
C GLU A 108 -10.39 -3.30 -6.21
N SER A 109 -11.17 -2.31 -5.74
CA SER A 109 -12.59 -2.17 -6.10
C SER A 109 -12.85 -2.13 -7.61
N PRO A 110 -12.13 -1.33 -8.42
CA PRO A 110 -12.28 -1.34 -9.87
C PRO A 110 -11.92 -2.68 -10.53
N ARG A 111 -10.93 -3.40 -10.00
CA ARG A 111 -10.47 -4.69 -10.55
C ARG A 111 -11.54 -5.76 -10.39
N ILE A 112 -12.23 -5.78 -9.25
CA ILE A 112 -13.37 -6.68 -9.00
C ILE A 112 -14.51 -6.36 -9.96
N ILE A 113 -14.89 -5.08 -10.08
CA ILE A 113 -15.99 -4.64 -10.96
C ILE A 113 -15.70 -5.06 -12.40
N GLU A 114 -14.49 -4.78 -12.86
CA GLU A 114 -14.02 -5.19 -14.17
C GLU A 114 -14.10 -6.70 -14.37
N LYS A 115 -13.53 -7.49 -13.46
CA LYS A 115 -13.52 -8.95 -13.58
C LYS A 115 -14.93 -9.52 -13.71
N LYS A 116 -15.85 -9.04 -12.86
CA LYS A 116 -17.27 -9.41 -12.91
C LYS A 116 -17.92 -9.00 -14.23
N TYR A 117 -17.61 -7.81 -14.74
CA TYR A 117 -18.09 -7.35 -16.03
C TYR A 117 -17.62 -8.27 -17.17
N PHE A 118 -16.33 -8.63 -17.21
CA PHE A 118 -15.78 -9.54 -18.23
C PHE A 118 -16.35 -10.96 -18.15
N GLU A 119 -16.55 -11.49 -16.94
CA GLU A 119 -17.22 -12.78 -16.72
C GLU A 119 -18.65 -12.78 -17.26
N LYS A 120 -19.38 -11.67 -17.07
CA LYS A 120 -20.76 -11.53 -17.55
C LYS A 120 -20.86 -11.49 -19.08
N ILE A 121 -19.90 -10.87 -19.77
CA ILE A 121 -19.93 -10.72 -21.24
C ILE A 121 -19.29 -11.89 -22.00
N GLY A 122 -18.76 -12.92 -21.33
CA GLY A 122 -18.13 -14.08 -21.98
C GLY A 122 -16.87 -13.77 -22.80
N GLY A 123 -16.24 -12.61 -22.59
CA GLY A 123 -15.16 -12.09 -23.44
C GLY A 123 -13.77 -12.66 -23.15
N VAL A 124 -12.92 -12.73 -24.18
CA VAL A 124 -11.52 -13.22 -24.09
C VAL A 124 -10.67 -12.24 -23.27
N ARG A 125 -10.51 -12.50 -21.96
CA ARG A 125 -9.75 -11.67 -21.00
C ARG A 125 -8.31 -11.33 -21.42
N ARG A 126 -7.66 -12.17 -22.23
CA ARG A 126 -6.22 -12.09 -22.52
C ARG A 126 -5.79 -10.83 -23.28
N GLY A 127 -6.61 -10.34 -24.23
CA GLY A 127 -6.27 -9.17 -25.05
C GLY A 127 -6.38 -7.84 -24.30
N TRP A 128 -7.44 -7.71 -23.49
CA TRP A 128 -7.70 -6.50 -22.70
C TRP A 128 -6.68 -6.30 -21.56
N ARG A 129 -6.18 -7.41 -21.01
CA ARG A 129 -5.12 -7.41 -19.99
C ARG A 129 -3.86 -6.68 -20.44
N ARG A 130 -3.37 -6.94 -21.66
CA ARG A 130 -2.15 -6.30 -22.18
C ARG A 130 -2.33 -4.79 -22.37
N ILE A 131 -3.52 -4.36 -22.80
CA ILE A 131 -3.85 -2.94 -22.96
C ILE A 131 -3.92 -2.27 -21.58
N LYS A 132 -4.51 -2.95 -20.59
CA LYS A 132 -4.61 -2.43 -19.23
C LYS A 132 -3.31 -2.42 -18.46
N ASP A 133 -2.50 -3.47 -18.56
CA ASP A 133 -1.17 -3.49 -17.97
C ASP A 133 -0.33 -2.36 -18.54
N ALA A 134 -0.47 -2.05 -19.83
CA ALA A 134 0.17 -0.89 -20.45
C ALA A 134 -0.39 0.44 -19.89
N THR A 135 -1.71 0.62 -19.79
CA THR A 135 -2.32 1.84 -19.24
C THR A 135 -2.01 2.06 -17.76
N ILE A 136 -2.01 0.99 -16.96
CA ILE A 136 -1.63 1.00 -15.54
C ILE A 136 -0.15 1.33 -15.41
N LYS A 137 0.72 0.69 -16.20
CA LYS A 137 2.15 1.04 -16.24
C LYS A 137 2.38 2.49 -16.65
N LEU A 138 1.64 3.02 -17.61
CA LEU A 138 1.75 4.43 -18.03
C LEU A 138 1.27 5.40 -16.94
N ARG A 139 0.16 5.09 -16.26
CA ARG A 139 -0.32 5.88 -15.12
C ARG A 139 0.67 5.85 -13.96
N MET A 140 1.21 4.67 -13.64
CA MET A 140 2.18 4.49 -12.56
C MET A 140 3.53 5.12 -12.89
N LEU A 141 3.99 5.04 -14.14
CA LEU A 141 5.18 5.76 -14.60
C LEU A 141 4.97 7.27 -14.44
N ARG A 142 3.81 7.80 -14.83
CA ARG A 142 3.48 9.21 -14.62
C ARG A 142 3.49 9.61 -13.14
N GLU A 143 2.91 8.80 -12.27
CA GLU A 143 2.88 9.05 -10.82
C GLU A 143 4.29 8.93 -10.20
N ARG A 144 5.12 7.98 -10.65
CA ARG A 144 6.53 7.84 -10.25
C ARG A 144 7.41 9.00 -10.74
N PHE A 145 7.26 9.42 -12.00
CA PHE A 145 7.95 10.60 -12.51
C PHE A 145 7.52 11.86 -11.76
N ALA A 146 6.25 11.98 -11.37
CA ALA A 146 5.79 13.10 -10.54
C ALA A 146 6.45 13.11 -9.16
N THR A 147 6.59 11.94 -8.50
CA THR A 147 7.30 11.85 -7.22
C THR A 147 8.80 12.13 -7.35
N ASP A 148 9.44 11.66 -8.42
CA ASP A 148 10.86 11.91 -8.68
C ASP A 148 11.13 13.39 -8.96
N VAL A 149 10.27 14.07 -9.73
CA VAL A 149 10.34 15.52 -9.97
C VAL A 149 10.12 16.32 -8.68
N SER A 150 9.14 15.95 -7.85
CA SER A 150 8.95 16.58 -6.54
C SER A 150 10.14 16.36 -5.61
N SER A 151 10.74 15.18 -5.62
CA SER A 151 11.94 14.87 -4.81
C SER A 151 13.17 15.66 -5.28
N LEU A 152 13.33 15.85 -6.59
CA LEU A 152 14.41 16.68 -7.17
C LEU A 152 14.20 18.17 -6.89
N ASN A 153 12.97 18.66 -6.96
CA ASN A 153 12.65 20.05 -6.64
C ASN A 153 12.91 20.36 -5.15
N ASN A 154 12.50 19.47 -4.24
CA ASN A 154 12.82 19.63 -2.82
C ASN A 154 14.33 19.61 -2.57
N ALA A 155 15.08 18.72 -3.23
CA ALA A 155 16.53 18.69 -3.13
C ALA A 155 17.21 19.94 -3.73
N LEU A 156 16.64 20.55 -4.76
CA LEU A 156 17.10 21.82 -5.31
C LEU A 156 16.78 22.99 -4.36
N GLU A 157 15.61 23.01 -3.72
CA GLU A 157 15.26 24.01 -2.72
C GLU A 157 16.16 23.92 -1.48
N ASP A 158 16.52 22.72 -1.02
CA ASP A 158 17.47 22.53 0.08
C ASP A 158 18.87 23.08 -0.28
N VAL A 159 19.34 22.89 -1.52
CA VAL A 159 20.62 23.45 -2.00
C VAL A 159 20.59 24.97 -2.11
N PHE A 160 19.44 25.56 -2.46
CA PHE A 160 19.28 27.02 -2.56
C PHE A 160 19.02 27.72 -1.22
N CYS A 161 18.70 26.97 -0.15
CA CYS A 161 18.48 27.52 1.19
C CYS A 161 19.78 27.60 2.03
N GLU A 162 20.86 26.95 1.59
CA GLU A 162 22.19 26.99 2.22
C GLU A 162 23.14 28.08 1.65
N THR A 163 22.65 28.94 0.74
CA THR A 163 23.40 30.10 0.18
C THR A 163 22.75 31.43 0.54
#